data_AF-A0A239LCM5-F1
#
_entry.id   AF-A0A239LCM5-F1
#
_cell.length_a   1.000
_cell.length_b   1.000
_cell.length_c   1.000
_cell.angle_alpha   90.00
_cell.angle_beta   90.00
_cell.angle_gamma   90.00
#
_symmetry.space_group_name_H-M   'P 1'
#
loop_
_entity.id
_entity.type
_entity.pdbx_description
1 polymer ?
#
loop_
_entity_poly.entity_id
_entity_poly.type
_entity_poly.pdbx_seq_one_letter_code
_entity_poly.pdbx_strand_id
1 'polypeptide(L)'
;MRLAIISILLFGSINIYGNKSYEPYTVEKKILILSIHLDAEMMDLSKYKNLKVFCNDNSYRETIFSLLDQIHTYHDMLEKELQITSYNHSKRTISRILRHMDHLDRKFNPDDFTGFFREQCSIQSKIEKYSDHYKAGFASHSYGSKVYAQEVVMYRYLKRLTKKVKRIKRHVEHFYIRRKVWEH
;
A
#
# COMPACT_ATOMS: atom_id res chain seq x y z
N MET A 1 32.90 66.35 -0.32
CA MET A 1 31.83 66.51 -1.32
C MET A 1 31.72 65.19 -2.08
N ARG A 2 30.68 64.38 -1.82
CA ARG A 2 29.49 64.19 -2.71
C ARG A 2 29.92 63.58 -4.07
N LEU A 3 29.52 62.39 -4.55
CA LEU A 3 28.35 61.51 -4.42
C LEU A 3 28.77 60.09 -4.93
N ALA A 4 28.37 58.99 -4.27
CA ALA A 4 27.36 58.01 -4.70
C ALA A 4 27.31 57.67 -6.22
N ILE A 5 27.29 56.37 -6.57
CA ILE A 5 26.47 55.71 -7.64
C ILE A 5 26.95 54.25 -7.84
N ILE A 6 26.26 53.29 -7.21
CA ILE A 6 25.34 52.27 -7.77
C ILE A 6 25.97 50.86 -7.76
N SER A 7 25.55 50.08 -6.76
CA SER A 7 25.64 48.62 -6.71
C SER A 7 24.50 48.04 -7.54
N ILE A 8 24.79 47.48 -8.73
CA ILE A 8 23.81 46.68 -9.48
C ILE A 8 23.92 45.24 -8.99
N LEU A 9 23.10 44.90 -8.00
CA LEU A 9 22.72 43.53 -7.70
C LEU A 9 21.82 43.05 -8.84
N LEU A 10 22.39 42.37 -9.84
CA LEU A 10 21.65 41.51 -10.74
C LEU A 10 21.20 40.26 -9.94
N PHE A 11 20.16 40.42 -9.12
CA PHE A 11 19.30 39.31 -8.74
C PHE A 11 18.54 38.90 -10.00
N GLY A 12 19.20 38.10 -10.83
CA GLY A 12 18.52 37.24 -11.78
C GLY A 12 17.69 36.26 -10.96
N SER A 13 16.44 36.62 -10.70
CA SER A 13 15.39 35.69 -10.28
C SER A 13 15.20 34.68 -11.41
N ILE A 14 16.05 33.65 -11.40
CA ILE A 14 15.77 32.39 -12.07
C ILE A 14 14.57 31.83 -11.32
N ASN A 15 13.38 32.18 -11.80
CA ASN A 15 12.17 31.45 -11.49
C ASN A 15 12.43 30.01 -11.92
N ILE A 16 12.84 29.18 -10.97
CA ILE A 16 12.74 27.73 -11.08
C ILE A 16 11.23 27.46 -11.02
N TYR A 17 10.54 27.72 -12.13
CA TYR A 17 9.39 26.92 -12.50
C TYR A 17 9.95 25.53 -12.72
N GLY A 18 9.99 24.78 -11.61
CA GLY A 18 10.16 23.34 -11.65
C GLY A 18 8.98 22.78 -12.42
N ASN A 19 9.10 22.70 -13.74
CA ASN A 19 8.32 21.80 -14.55
C ASN A 19 8.61 20.41 -13.99
N LYS A 20 7.74 19.97 -13.08
CA LYS A 20 7.70 18.59 -12.63
C LYS A 20 7.23 17.82 -13.86
N SER A 21 8.19 17.42 -14.69
CA SER A 21 8.02 16.40 -15.70
C SER A 21 7.34 15.24 -15.00
N TYR A 22 6.03 15.10 -15.23
CA TYR A 22 5.28 13.94 -14.78
C TYR A 22 5.79 12.82 -15.68
N GLU A 23 6.86 12.14 -15.28
CA GLU A 23 7.31 10.95 -16.00
C GLU A 23 6.31 9.84 -15.64
N PRO A 24 5.43 9.42 -16.56
CA PRO A 24 4.47 8.34 -16.30
C PRO A 24 5.15 7.01 -15.95
N TYR A 25 6.43 6.86 -16.32
CA TYR A 25 7.32 5.78 -15.90
C TYR A 25 7.51 5.69 -14.37
N THR A 26 7.22 6.76 -13.62
CA THR A 26 7.32 6.77 -12.16
C THR A 26 6.16 6.06 -11.49
N VAL A 27 4.92 6.24 -11.94
CA VAL A 27 3.72 5.64 -11.31
C VAL A 27 3.71 4.12 -11.50
N GLU A 28 3.94 3.63 -12.73
CA GLU A 28 4.07 2.20 -13.03
C GLU A 28 5.09 1.52 -12.11
N LYS A 29 6.31 2.06 -12.08
CA LYS A 29 7.43 1.51 -11.32
C LYS A 29 7.15 1.52 -9.82
N LYS A 30 6.52 2.59 -9.30
CA LYS A 30 6.16 2.71 -7.88
C LYS A 30 5.11 1.69 -7.49
N ILE A 31 4.04 1.51 -8.27
CA ILE A 31 3.02 0.49 -8.01
C ILE A 31 3.66 -0.90 -8.02
N LEU A 32 4.56 -1.19 -8.96
CA LEU A 32 5.23 -2.48 -9.06
C LEU A 32 6.10 -2.79 -7.84
N ILE A 33 6.92 -1.83 -7.40
CA ILE A 33 7.80 -1.95 -6.21
C ILE A 33 6.95 -2.12 -4.95
N LEU A 34 5.97 -1.24 -4.74
CA LEU A 34 5.10 -1.28 -3.56
C LEU A 34 4.29 -2.56 -3.49
N SER A 35 3.83 -3.09 -4.63
CA SER A 35 3.12 -4.37 -4.68
C SER A 35 3.99 -5.55 -4.25
N ILE A 36 5.28 -5.54 -4.57
CA ILE A 36 6.23 -6.58 -4.15
C ILE A 36 6.51 -6.46 -2.65
N HIS A 37 6.79 -5.23 -2.19
CA HIS A 37 7.04 -4.96 -0.78
C HIS A 37 5.83 -5.34 0.08
N LEU A 38 4.63 -4.93 -0.32
CA LEU A 38 3.39 -5.31 0.36
C LEU A 38 3.22 -6.82 0.44
N ASP A 39 3.47 -7.57 -0.63
CA ASP A 39 3.29 -9.02 -0.59
C ASP A 39 4.22 -9.69 0.42
N ALA A 40 5.47 -9.22 0.51
CA ALA A 40 6.44 -9.70 1.50
C ALA A 40 6.00 -9.35 2.93
N GLU A 41 5.69 -8.08 3.20
CA GLU A 41 5.25 -7.62 4.53
C GLU A 41 3.97 -8.34 4.98
N MET A 42 3.00 -8.50 4.09
CA MET A 42 1.74 -9.17 4.42
C MET A 42 1.90 -10.67 4.63
N MET A 43 2.87 -11.31 3.97
CA MET A 43 3.21 -12.70 4.27
C MET A 43 3.85 -12.82 5.65
N ASP A 44 4.76 -11.93 6.00
CA ASP A 44 5.42 -11.95 7.30
C ASP A 44 4.48 -11.58 8.44
N LEU A 45 3.65 -10.56 8.27
CA LEU A 45 2.66 -10.11 9.25
C LEU A 45 1.58 -11.17 9.51
N SER A 46 1.38 -12.11 8.58
CA SER A 46 0.43 -13.22 8.79
C SER A 46 0.87 -14.23 9.85
N LYS A 47 2.15 -14.21 10.25
CA LYS A 47 2.72 -15.09 11.26
C LYS A 47 2.44 -14.55 12.66
N TYR A 48 2.05 -15.41 13.58
CA TYR A 48 1.66 -15.04 14.96
C TYR A 48 2.75 -14.25 15.69
N LYS A 49 4.01 -14.68 15.54
CA LYS A 49 5.16 -13.99 16.13
C LYS A 49 5.29 -12.54 15.63
N ASN A 50 5.08 -12.30 14.33
CA ASN A 50 5.25 -10.99 13.74
C ASN A 50 4.03 -10.09 14.00
N LEU A 51 2.83 -10.67 14.07
CA LEU A 51 1.65 -9.98 14.59
C LEU A 51 1.88 -9.50 16.03
N LYS A 52 2.50 -10.32 16.89
CA LYS A 52 2.86 -9.91 18.26
C LYS A 52 3.78 -8.70 18.26
N VAL A 53 4.77 -8.64 17.36
CA VAL A 53 5.66 -7.48 17.22
C VAL A 53 4.86 -6.26 16.77
N PHE A 54 4.06 -6.39 15.71
CA PHE A 54 3.18 -5.34 15.22
C PHE A 54 2.27 -4.77 16.33
N CYS A 55 1.66 -5.61 17.15
CA CYS A 55 0.77 -5.14 18.21
C CYS A 55 1.49 -4.35 19.33
N ASN A 56 2.80 -4.54 19.51
CA ASN A 56 3.57 -3.92 20.58
C ASN A 56 4.50 -2.80 20.11
N ASP A 57 4.83 -2.74 18.82
CA ASP A 57 5.74 -1.76 18.25
C ASP A 57 4.99 -0.73 17.39
N ASN A 58 4.89 0.51 17.89
CA ASN A 58 4.25 1.60 17.16
C ASN A 58 4.95 1.91 15.83
N SER A 59 6.29 1.86 15.80
CA SER A 59 7.09 2.17 14.61
C SER A 59 6.83 1.15 13.51
N TYR A 60 6.76 -0.13 13.87
CA TYR A 60 6.41 -1.17 12.90
C TYR A 60 4.99 -0.99 12.36
N ARG A 61 4.01 -0.63 13.22
CA ARG A 61 2.65 -0.33 12.74
C ARG A 61 2.62 0.83 11.78
N GLU A 62 3.26 1.95 12.13
CA GLU A 62 3.33 3.14 11.29
C GLU A 62 3.95 2.81 9.93
N THR A 63 4.98 1.97 9.90
CA THR A 63 5.59 1.49 8.64
C THR A 63 4.59 0.75 7.76
N ILE A 64 3.81 -0.17 8.34
CA ILE A 64 2.79 -0.94 7.60
C ILE A 64 1.64 -0.04 7.12
N PHE A 65 1.17 0.89 7.95
CA PHE A 65 0.13 1.85 7.56
C PHE A 65 0.63 2.79 6.46
N SER A 66 1.86 3.28 6.55
CA SER A 66 2.50 4.09 5.51
C SER A 66 2.60 3.33 4.19
N LEU A 67 2.91 2.02 4.22
CA LEU A 67 2.95 1.20 3.02
C LEU A 67 1.57 1.11 2.33
N LEU A 68 0.50 0.97 3.10
CA LEU A 68 -0.86 0.96 2.56
C LEU A 68 -1.27 2.33 2.01
N ASP A 69 -0.97 3.40 2.73
CA ASP A 69 -1.26 4.77 2.30
C ASP A 69 -0.55 5.12 1.00
N GLN A 70 0.72 4.71 0.85
CA GLN A 70 1.45 4.86 -0.41
C GLN A 70 0.76 4.11 -1.55
N ILE A 71 0.26 2.89 -1.31
CA ILE A 71 -0.46 2.12 -2.33
C ILE A 71 -1.74 2.84 -2.77
N HIS A 72 -2.54 3.36 -1.83
CA HIS A 72 -3.71 4.16 -2.16
C HIS A 72 -3.32 5.44 -2.92
N THR A 73 -2.29 6.15 -2.47
CA THR A 73 -1.78 7.36 -3.15
C THR A 73 -1.41 7.09 -4.61
N TYR A 74 -0.64 6.04 -4.89
CA TYR A 74 -0.25 5.73 -6.27
C TYR A 74 -1.41 5.16 -7.09
N HIS A 75 -2.40 4.54 -6.45
CA HIS A 75 -3.66 4.21 -7.11
C HIS A 75 -4.42 5.48 -7.50
N ASP A 76 -4.60 6.46 -6.63
CA ASP A 76 -5.26 7.72 -6.98
C ASP A 76 -4.55 8.46 -8.12
N MET A 77 -3.21 8.44 -8.13
CA MET A 77 -2.41 8.99 -9.24
C MET A 77 -2.65 8.24 -10.54
N LEU A 78 -2.73 6.91 -10.51
CA LEU A 78 -3.06 6.09 -11.66
C LEU A 78 -4.49 6.37 -12.15
N GLU A 79 -5.46 6.53 -11.27
CA GLU A 79 -6.84 6.88 -11.65
C GLU A 79 -6.88 8.20 -12.40
N LYS A 80 -6.20 9.24 -11.88
CA LYS A 80 -6.09 10.54 -12.56
C LYS A 80 -5.46 10.40 -13.95
N GLU A 81 -4.37 9.64 -14.06
CA GLU A 81 -3.72 9.38 -15.36
C GLU A 81 -4.69 8.68 -16.33
N LEU A 82 -5.39 7.63 -15.87
CA LEU A 82 -6.36 6.88 -16.66
C LEU A 82 -7.57 7.70 -17.12
N GLN A 83 -8.00 8.69 -16.35
CA GLN A 83 -9.12 9.58 -16.70
C GLN A 83 -8.71 10.65 -17.72
N ILE A 84 -7.47 11.14 -17.65
CA ILE A 84 -6.93 12.16 -18.57
C ILE A 84 -6.49 11.52 -19.89
N THR A 85 -6.09 10.25 -19.87
CA THR A 85 -5.60 9.56 -21.07
C THR A 85 -6.74 9.37 -22.09
N SER A 86 -6.70 10.16 -23.17
CA SER A 86 -7.65 10.06 -24.29
C SER A 86 -7.22 9.08 -25.38
N TYR A 87 -6.01 8.49 -25.28
CA TYR A 87 -5.39 7.76 -26.39
C TYR A 87 -5.19 6.25 -26.13
N ASN A 88 -5.53 5.47 -27.16
CA ASN A 88 -5.03 4.14 -27.51
C ASN A 88 -5.37 2.92 -26.62
N HIS A 89 -6.11 3.09 -25.52
CA HIS A 89 -6.68 1.95 -24.77
C HIS A 89 -8.20 1.89 -24.91
N SER A 90 -8.75 0.68 -25.05
CA SER A 90 -10.21 0.53 -25.06
C SER A 90 -10.82 1.04 -23.76
N LYS A 91 -11.92 1.80 -23.85
CA LYS A 91 -12.72 2.26 -22.69
C LYS A 91 -12.99 1.11 -21.70
N ARG A 92 -13.21 -0.10 -22.23
CA ARG A 92 -13.40 -1.34 -21.46
C ARG A 92 -12.19 -1.70 -20.58
N THR A 93 -10.97 -1.51 -21.07
CA THR A 93 -9.74 -1.75 -20.30
C THR A 93 -9.67 -0.77 -19.15
N ILE A 94 -9.74 0.54 -19.43
CA ILE A 94 -9.67 1.61 -18.42
C ILE A 94 -10.73 1.41 -17.33
N SER A 95 -12.00 1.21 -17.71
CA SER A 95 -13.08 0.96 -16.76
C SER A 95 -12.88 -0.30 -15.90
N ARG A 96 -12.17 -1.32 -16.40
CA ARG A 96 -11.85 -2.51 -15.61
C ARG A 96 -10.77 -2.23 -14.56
N ILE A 97 -9.77 -1.40 -14.89
CA ILE A 97 -8.72 -1.01 -13.94
C ILE A 97 -9.36 -0.19 -12.80
N LEU A 98 -10.10 0.86 -13.16
CA LEU A 98 -10.80 1.73 -12.21
C LEU A 98 -11.72 0.94 -11.28
N ARG A 99 -12.53 0.01 -11.81
CA ARG A 99 -13.40 -0.85 -10.99
C ARG A 99 -12.62 -1.71 -9.99
N HIS A 100 -11.42 -2.17 -10.33
CA HIS A 100 -10.62 -2.98 -9.43
C HIS A 100 -9.95 -2.15 -8.33
N MET A 101 -9.59 -0.90 -8.62
CA MET A 101 -9.08 0.06 -7.65
C MET A 101 -10.19 0.44 -6.66
N ASP A 102 -11.34 0.85 -7.17
CA ASP A 102 -12.52 1.17 -6.35
C ASP A 102 -12.98 -0.02 -5.47
N HIS A 103 -12.87 -1.25 -5.97
CA HIS A 103 -13.11 -2.43 -5.11
C HIS A 103 -12.04 -2.61 -4.02
N LEU A 104 -10.77 -2.28 -4.27
CA LEU A 104 -9.73 -2.30 -3.23
C LEU A 104 -10.09 -1.28 -2.15
N ASP A 105 -10.38 -0.04 -2.54
CA ASP A 105 -10.67 1.06 -1.61
C ASP A 105 -11.92 0.76 -0.78
N ARG A 106 -12.99 0.23 -1.40
CA ARG A 106 -14.22 -0.08 -0.65
C ARG A 106 -14.13 -1.26 0.30
N LYS A 107 -13.25 -2.23 0.07
CA LYS A 107 -13.19 -3.49 0.87
C LYS A 107 -11.98 -3.59 1.78
N PHE A 108 -10.98 -2.75 1.55
CA PHE A 108 -9.71 -2.75 2.25
C PHE A 108 -9.25 -1.30 2.45
N ASN A 109 -10.18 -0.41 2.80
CA ASN A 109 -9.82 0.95 3.21
C ASN A 109 -8.98 0.90 4.51
N PRO A 110 -8.27 2.00 4.82
CA PRO A 110 -7.49 2.11 6.04
C PRO A 110 -8.27 1.85 7.33
N ASP A 111 -9.56 2.18 7.38
CA ASP A 111 -10.41 1.98 8.57
C ASP A 111 -10.70 0.49 8.82
N ASP A 112 -11.08 -0.25 7.78
CA ASP A 112 -11.29 -1.70 7.82
C ASP A 112 -10.00 -2.43 8.20
N PHE A 113 -8.86 -1.99 7.64
CA PHE A 113 -7.55 -2.52 8.00
C PHE A 113 -7.23 -2.26 9.48
N THR A 114 -7.45 -1.04 9.96
CA THR A 114 -7.27 -0.68 11.36
C THR A 114 -8.17 -1.49 12.28
N GLY A 115 -9.45 -1.63 11.94
CA GLY A 115 -10.43 -2.40 12.70
C GLY A 115 -10.04 -3.86 12.82
N PHE A 116 -9.68 -4.49 11.70
CA PHE A 116 -9.19 -5.87 11.67
C PHE A 116 -7.98 -6.05 12.58
N PHE A 117 -6.94 -5.21 12.47
CA PHE A 117 -5.74 -5.35 13.28
C PHE A 117 -5.94 -5.06 14.77
N ARG A 118 -6.84 -4.13 15.12
CA ARG A 118 -7.24 -3.92 16.52
C ARG A 118 -7.86 -5.19 17.11
N GLU A 119 -8.75 -5.84 16.38
CA GLU A 119 -9.35 -7.11 16.80
C GLU A 119 -8.28 -8.19 16.96
N GLN A 120 -7.40 -8.34 15.98
CA GLN A 120 -6.34 -9.36 16.02
C GLN A 120 -5.34 -9.12 17.16
N CYS A 121 -5.00 -7.86 17.46
CA CYS A 121 -4.17 -7.55 18.61
C CYS A 121 -4.87 -7.85 19.95
N SER A 122 -6.18 -7.64 20.04
CA SER A 122 -6.97 -8.03 21.21
C SER A 122 -7.01 -9.55 21.40
N ILE A 123 -7.22 -10.30 20.31
CA ILE A 123 -7.18 -11.78 20.31
C ILE A 123 -5.79 -12.27 20.73
N GLN A 124 -4.73 -11.71 20.15
CA GLN A 124 -3.34 -12.03 20.49
C GLN A 124 -3.09 -11.84 22.00
N SER A 125 -3.45 -10.66 22.52
CA SER A 125 -3.30 -10.34 23.95
C SER A 125 -4.04 -11.34 24.84
N LYS A 126 -5.26 -11.74 24.46
CA LYS A 126 -6.04 -12.75 25.17
C LYS A 126 -5.37 -14.13 25.12
N ILE A 127 -4.79 -14.53 24.00
CA ILE A 127 -4.08 -15.82 23.88
C ILE A 127 -2.88 -15.85 24.82
N GLU A 128 -2.09 -14.78 24.83
CA GLU A 128 -0.91 -14.65 25.70
C GLU A 128 -1.29 -14.61 27.20
N LYS A 129 -2.31 -13.81 27.55
CA LYS A 129 -2.78 -13.65 28.94
C LYS A 129 -3.22 -14.97 29.58
N TYR A 130 -3.83 -15.86 28.82
CA TYR A 130 -4.32 -17.15 29.31
C TYR A 130 -3.43 -18.32 28.83
N SER A 131 -2.19 -18.04 28.43
CA SER A 131 -1.30 -19.02 27.84
C SER A 131 -1.07 -20.25 28.73
N ASP A 132 -0.90 -20.07 30.04
CA ASP A 132 -0.68 -21.17 30.98
C ASP A 132 -1.91 -22.08 31.10
N HIS A 133 -3.12 -21.51 31.08
CA HIS A 133 -4.36 -22.28 31.01
C HIS A 133 -4.46 -23.06 29.69
N TYR A 134 -4.08 -22.46 28.57
CA TYR A 134 -4.13 -23.11 27.26
C TYR A 134 -3.03 -24.15 27.04
N LYS A 135 -1.90 -24.06 27.73
CA LYS A 135 -0.85 -25.11 27.71
C LYS A 135 -1.36 -26.41 28.33
N ALA A 136 -2.26 -26.32 29.32
CA ALA A 136 -2.91 -27.49 29.92
C ALA A 136 -4.14 -27.98 29.14
N GLY A 137 -4.58 -27.25 28.12
CA GLY A 137 -5.76 -27.58 27.32
C GLY A 137 -5.47 -28.58 26.19
N PHE A 138 -6.47 -29.37 25.83
CA PHE A 138 -6.39 -30.33 24.71
C PHE A 138 -7.15 -29.82 23.47
N ALA A 139 -6.73 -30.31 22.29
CA ALA A 139 -7.36 -30.01 21.00
C ALA A 139 -7.54 -28.49 20.76
N SER A 140 -8.75 -28.04 20.41
CA SER A 140 -9.09 -26.65 20.09
C SER A 140 -8.85 -25.65 21.23
N HIS A 141 -8.75 -26.14 22.47
CA HIS A 141 -8.46 -25.32 23.65
C HIS A 141 -6.96 -25.19 23.92
N SER A 142 -6.12 -25.93 23.20
CA SER A 142 -4.66 -25.84 23.33
C SER A 142 -4.14 -24.48 22.84
N TYR A 143 -3.00 -24.06 23.40
CA TYR A 143 -2.31 -22.84 22.97
C TYR A 143 -1.99 -22.86 21.48
N GLY A 144 -1.42 -23.98 20.99
CA GLY A 144 -1.04 -24.15 19.59
C GLY A 144 -2.24 -24.06 18.63
N SER A 145 -3.39 -24.63 18.99
CA SER A 145 -4.59 -24.52 18.15
C SER A 145 -5.13 -23.08 18.07
N LYS A 146 -5.01 -22.29 19.15
CA LYS A 146 -5.41 -20.88 19.14
C LYS A 146 -4.47 -20.01 18.30
N VAL A 147 -3.17 -20.22 18.44
CA VAL A 147 -2.13 -19.61 17.60
C VAL A 147 -2.43 -19.89 16.13
N TYR A 148 -2.58 -21.17 15.77
CA TYR A 148 -2.84 -21.59 14.40
C TYR A 148 -4.15 -21.00 13.85
N ALA A 149 -5.23 -20.99 14.64
CA ALA A 149 -6.49 -20.40 14.22
C ALA A 149 -6.35 -18.91 13.89
N GLN A 150 -5.57 -18.16 14.70
CA GLN A 150 -5.30 -16.75 14.44
C GLN A 150 -4.46 -16.55 13.18
N GLU A 151 -3.40 -17.33 12.97
CA GLU A 151 -2.58 -17.29 11.75
C GLU A 151 -3.41 -17.56 10.50
N VAL A 152 -4.36 -18.50 10.56
CA VAL A 152 -5.27 -18.79 9.45
C VAL A 152 -6.17 -17.59 9.13
N VAL A 153 -6.71 -16.91 10.15
CA VAL A 153 -7.54 -15.70 9.96
C VAL A 153 -6.71 -14.59 9.34
N MET A 154 -5.53 -14.32 9.90
CA MET A 154 -4.55 -13.35 9.40
C MET A 154 -4.18 -13.61 7.94
N TYR A 155 -3.74 -14.83 7.63
CA TYR A 155 -3.37 -15.24 6.27
C TYR A 155 -4.51 -15.04 5.28
N ARG A 156 -5.74 -15.43 5.64
CA ARG A 156 -6.90 -15.28 4.75
C ARG A 156 -7.20 -13.83 4.44
N TYR A 157 -7.15 -12.95 5.45
CA TYR A 157 -7.39 -11.52 5.28
C TYR A 157 -6.31 -10.90 4.38
N LEU A 158 -5.04 -11.08 4.77
CA LEU A 158 -3.89 -10.51 4.09
C LEU A 158 -3.72 -11.03 2.66
N LYS A 159 -3.97 -12.31 2.41
CA LYS A 159 -3.97 -12.89 1.05
C LYS A 159 -5.03 -12.27 0.15
N ARG A 160 -6.20 -11.90 0.69
CA ARG A 160 -7.25 -11.24 -0.11
C ARG A 160 -6.82 -9.83 -0.50
N LEU A 161 -6.23 -9.09 0.43
CA LEU A 161 -5.64 -7.76 0.19
C LEU A 161 -4.55 -7.83 -0.89
N THR A 162 -3.52 -8.67 -0.70
CA THR A 162 -2.42 -8.77 -1.67
C THR A 162 -2.87 -9.26 -3.04
N LYS A 163 -3.87 -10.15 -3.11
CA LYS A 163 -4.47 -10.58 -4.38
C LYS A 163 -5.13 -9.42 -5.14
N LYS A 164 -5.71 -8.44 -4.45
CA LYS A 164 -6.32 -7.26 -5.08
C LYS A 164 -5.24 -6.33 -5.62
N VAL A 165 -4.23 -6.02 -4.82
CA VAL A 165 -3.07 -5.21 -5.25
C VAL A 165 -2.33 -5.86 -6.41
N LYS A 166 -2.06 -7.18 -6.36
CA LYS A 166 -1.49 -7.95 -7.49
C LYS A 166 -2.33 -7.87 -8.76
N ARG A 167 -3.66 -7.77 -8.64
CA ARG A 167 -4.53 -7.62 -9.81
C ARG A 167 -4.39 -6.23 -10.43
N ILE A 168 -4.30 -5.18 -9.61
CA ILE A 168 -4.05 -3.81 -10.08
C ILE A 168 -2.66 -3.72 -10.72
N LYS A 169 -1.62 -4.27 -10.09
CA LYS A 169 -0.27 -4.39 -10.67
C LYS A 169 -0.30 -4.98 -12.08
N ARG A 170 -0.95 -6.13 -12.28
CA ARG A 170 -1.06 -6.75 -13.63
C ARG A 170 -1.78 -5.86 -14.64
N HIS A 171 -2.80 -5.13 -14.19
CA HIS A 171 -3.51 -4.19 -15.04
C HIS A 171 -2.63 -3.01 -15.45
N VAL A 172 -1.86 -2.48 -14.51
CA VAL A 172 -0.87 -1.43 -14.72
C VAL A 172 0.20 -1.89 -15.70
N GLU A 173 0.83 -3.04 -15.47
CA GLU A 173 1.81 -3.64 -16.39
C GLU A 173 1.23 -3.78 -17.80
N HIS A 174 0.02 -4.33 -17.94
CA HIS A 174 -0.63 -4.46 -19.24
C HIS A 174 -0.97 -3.12 -19.91
N PHE A 175 -1.31 -2.10 -19.11
CA PHE A 175 -1.59 -0.76 -19.59
C PHE A 175 -0.32 -0.10 -20.14
N TYR A 176 0.75 -0.03 -19.35
CA TYR A 176 2.00 0.61 -19.77
C TYR A 176 2.79 -0.18 -20.83
N ILE A 177 2.75 -1.52 -20.84
CA ILE A 177 3.33 -2.32 -21.95
C ILE A 177 2.69 -1.94 -23.28
N ARG A 178 1.36 -1.88 -23.32
CA ARG A 178 0.64 -1.52 -24.54
C ARG A 178 0.91 -0.08 -24.95
N ARG A 179 1.03 0.84 -24.00
CA ARG A 179 1.40 2.24 -24.29
C ARG A 179 2.74 2.36 -25.05
N LYS A 180 3.77 1.62 -24.63
CA LYS A 180 5.10 1.60 -25.30
C LYS A 180 5.07 1.11 -26.74
N VAL A 181 4.10 0.26 -27.11
CA VAL A 181 3.95 -0.25 -28.49
C VAL A 181 3.43 0.84 -29.44
N TRP A 182 2.84 1.91 -28.94
CA TRP A 182 2.23 2.99 -29.75
C TRP A 182 2.95 4.34 -29.64
N GLU A 183 3.95 4.46 -28.76
CA GLU A 183 4.84 5.63 -28.66
C GLU A 183 6.10 5.51 -29.54
N HIS A 184 6.20 4.42 -30.31
CA HIS A 184 7.20 4.14 -31.34
C HIS A 184 6.49 3.78 -32.65
#